data_AF-A0A7L1DX38-F1
#
_entry.id   AF-A0A7L1DX38-F1
#
_cell.length_a   1.000
_cell.length_b   1.000
_cell.length_c   1.000
_cell.angle_alpha   90.00
_cell.angle_beta   90.00
_cell.angle_gamma   90.00
#
_symmetry.space_group_name_H-M   'P 1'
#
loop_
_entity.id
_entity.type
_entity.pdbx_description
1 polymer ?
#
loop_
_entity_poly.entity_id
_entity_poly.type
_entity_poly.pdbx_seq_one_letter_code
_entity_poly.pdbx_strand_id
1 'polypeptide(L)'
;RYHTGSLAFGSLVLAVVQVIRVTLEYLDHRLKAAENKFAKFLLSCLKCCFWCLEKFIKFLNRNAYIMIAIYGTNFCTSARNAFFLLMRNIIRVAVLDKVTDFLFFLGKLLIVGSVGILAFFFFTHRIKLVQDTAPSLNYYWVPILTVIVGSYLIAHGFFSVYGMCVDTLFLCFCEDLERNDGSPERPYYMSPELSEILLKGHLEPSKSADSQG
;
A
#
# COMPACT_ATOMS: atom_id res chain seq x y z
N ARG A 1 0.36 -18.79 18.53
CA ARG A 1 0.66 -17.96 19.73
C ARG A 1 1.77 -16.91 19.50
N TYR A 2 2.35 -16.75 18.30
CA TYR A 2 3.48 -15.84 18.02
C TYR A 2 3.10 -14.46 17.44
N HIS A 3 1.81 -14.16 17.24
CA HIS A 3 1.37 -12.94 16.57
C HIS A 3 1.57 -11.67 17.40
N THR A 4 1.15 -11.64 18.67
CA THR A 4 1.24 -10.42 19.50
C THR A 4 2.69 -9.98 19.73
N GLY A 5 3.60 -10.94 19.96
CA GLY A 5 5.02 -10.66 20.10
C GLY A 5 5.66 -10.14 18.81
N SER A 6 5.28 -10.70 17.65
CA SER A 6 5.76 -10.25 16.35
C SER A 6 5.24 -8.85 15.98
N LEU A 7 3.99 -8.54 16.34
CA LEU A 7 3.39 -7.20 16.17
C LEU A 7 4.10 -6.17 17.06
N ALA A 8 4.37 -6.51 18.32
CA ALA A 8 5.12 -5.65 19.24
C ALA A 8 6.55 -5.41 18.73
N PHE A 9 7.22 -6.44 18.22
CA PHE A 9 8.56 -6.33 17.67
C PHE A 9 8.60 -5.45 16.41
N GLY A 10 7.73 -5.70 15.43
CA GLY A 10 7.70 -4.89 14.20
C GLY A 10 7.32 -3.43 14.45
N SER A 11 6.41 -3.16 15.39
CA SER A 11 6.07 -1.79 15.81
C SER A 11 7.21 -1.10 16.57
N LEU A 12 7.94 -1.82 17.43
CA LEU A 12 9.13 -1.30 18.10
C LEU A 12 10.23 -0.91 17.09
N VAL A 13 10.53 -1.79 16.12
CA VAL A 13 11.53 -1.50 15.08
C VAL A 13 11.14 -0.26 14.28
N LEU A 14 9.87 -0.13 13.91
CA LEU A 14 9.38 1.05 13.21
C LEU A 14 9.47 2.33 14.07
N ALA A 15 9.10 2.24 15.34
CA ALA A 15 9.16 3.36 16.28
C ALA A 15 10.59 3.87 16.49
N VAL A 16 11.57 2.96 16.63
CA VAL A 16 12.99 3.34 16.75
C VAL A 16 13.46 4.14 15.53
N VAL A 17 13.17 3.66 14.32
CA VAL A 17 13.55 4.35 13.08
C VAL A 17 12.86 5.72 12.97
N GLN A 18 11.59 5.82 13.37
CA GLN A 18 10.85 7.08 13.39
C GLN A 18 11.44 8.08 14.39
N VAL A 19 11.78 7.65 15.60
CA VAL A 19 12.43 8.50 16.61
C VAL A 19 13.76 9.04 16.11
N ILE A 20 14.57 8.21 15.43
CA ILE A 20 15.84 8.67 14.85
C ILE A 20 15.59 9.71 13.75
N ARG A 21 14.62 9.50 12.87
CA ARG A 21 14.27 10.47 11.83
C ARG A 21 13.82 11.81 12.41
N VAL A 22 12.93 11.79 13.41
CA VAL A 22 12.48 13.01 14.11
C VAL A 22 13.65 13.71 14.78
N THR A 23 14.59 12.96 15.37
CA THR A 23 15.80 13.51 15.99
C THR A 23 16.71 14.19 14.96
N LEU A 24 16.91 13.57 13.79
CA LEU A 24 17.69 14.17 12.69
C LEU A 24 17.03 15.45 12.14
N GLU A 25 15.71 15.48 12.08
CA GLU A 25 14.94 16.66 11.67
C GLU A 25 15.03 17.80 12.70
N TYR A 26 14.98 17.45 13.99
CA TYR A 26 15.22 18.39 15.08
C TYR A 26 16.64 18.97 15.05
N LEU A 27 17.65 18.12 14.87
CA LEU A 27 19.05 18.53 14.80
C LEU A 27 19.32 19.45 13.61
N ASP A 28 18.74 19.17 12.45
CA ASP A 28 18.82 20.06 11.29
C ASP A 28 18.21 21.43 11.56
N HIS A 29 17.06 21.49 12.25
CA HIS A 29 16.46 22.77 12.63
C HIS A 29 17.37 23.58 13.57
N ARG A 30 18.10 22.92 14.47
CA ARG A 30 19.08 23.57 15.37
C ARG A 30 20.36 23.98 14.64
N LEU A 31 20.84 23.17 13.69
CA LEU A 31 22.10 23.39 12.96
C LEU A 31 21.95 24.31 11.74
N LYS A 32 20.74 24.78 11.42
CA LYS A 32 20.52 25.85 10.44
C LYS A 32 21.30 27.13 10.78
N ALA A 33 21.50 27.42 12.06
CA ALA A 33 22.27 28.57 12.55
C ALA A 33 23.80 28.39 12.51
N ALA A 34 24.31 27.17 12.26
CA ALA A 34 25.74 26.89 12.21
C ALA A 34 26.29 26.92 10.76
N GLU A 35 27.49 27.46 10.55
CA GLU A 35 28.12 27.60 9.22
C GLU A 35 28.96 26.39 8.76
N ASN A 36 28.88 25.25 9.46
CA ASN A 36 29.65 24.05 9.08
C ASN A 36 29.04 23.31 7.88
N LYS A 37 29.58 23.55 6.68
CA LYS A 37 29.17 22.91 5.42
C LYS A 37 29.23 21.36 5.47
N PHE A 38 30.27 20.80 6.12
CA PHE A 38 30.41 19.34 6.27
C PHE A 38 29.31 18.72 7.13
N ALA A 39 28.96 19.36 8.26
CA ALA A 39 27.88 18.89 9.13
C ALA A 39 26.51 18.92 8.43
N LYS A 40 26.25 19.96 7.62
CA LYS A 40 25.03 20.07 6.79
C LYS A 40 24.95 18.95 5.75
N PHE A 41 26.07 18.64 5.07
CA PHE A 41 26.12 17.54 4.11
C PHE A 41 25.85 16.18 4.78
N LEU A 42 26.52 15.90 5.91
CA LEU A 42 26.34 14.65 6.65
C LEU A 42 24.90 14.48 7.16
N LEU A 43 24.29 15.54 7.70
CA LEU A 43 22.88 15.51 8.11
C LEU A 43 21.93 15.25 6.95
N SER A 44 22.18 15.86 5.79
CA SER A 44 21.37 15.62 4.59
C SER A 44 21.48 14.17 4.13
N CYS A 45 22.70 13.60 4.15
CA CYS A 45 22.93 12.20 3.82
C CYS A 45 22.19 11.27 4.80
N LEU A 46 22.36 11.48 6.11
CA LEU A 46 21.68 10.69 7.15
C LEU A 46 20.16 10.78 7.04
N LYS A 47 19.60 11.96 6.81
CA LYS A 47 18.15 12.14 6.59
C LYS A 47 17.66 11.30 5.41
N CYS A 48 18.39 11.31 4.29
CA CYS A 48 18.06 10.49 3.14
C CYS A 48 18.11 8.99 3.49
N CYS A 49 19.20 8.53 4.12
CA CYS A 49 19.36 7.14 4.54
C CYS A 49 18.25 6.68 5.47
N PHE A 50 17.90 7.47 6.49
CA PHE A 50 16.84 7.12 7.45
C PHE A 50 15.44 7.22 6.85
N TRP A 51 15.20 8.12 5.89
CA TRP A 51 13.96 8.16 5.13
C TRP A 51 13.79 6.89 4.27
N CYS A 52 14.85 6.48 3.56
CA CYS A 52 14.87 5.23 2.81
C CYS A 52 14.69 4.01 3.73
N LEU A 53 15.38 4.00 4.88
CA LEU A 53 15.26 2.92 5.87
C LEU A 53 13.84 2.84 6.43
N GLU A 54 13.20 3.96 6.76
CA GLU A 54 11.82 3.96 7.26
C GLU A 54 10.86 3.36 6.22
N LYS A 55 11.01 3.75 4.95
CA LYS A 55 10.21 3.20 3.84
C LYS A 55 10.44 1.70 3.67
N PHE A 56 11.70 1.27 3.71
CA PHE A 56 12.08 -0.13 3.63
C PHE A 56 11.53 -0.96 4.80
N ILE A 57 11.65 -0.47 6.03
CA ILE A 57 11.13 -1.14 7.22
C ILE A 57 9.61 -1.21 7.20
N LYS A 58 8.90 -0.16 6.74
CA LYS A 58 7.45 -0.21 6.55
C LYS A 58 7.04 -1.29 5.55
N PHE A 59 7.73 -1.36 4.41
CA PHE A 59 7.52 -2.40 3.40
C PHE A 59 7.76 -3.80 3.99
N LEU A 60 8.88 -4.00 4.68
CA LEU A 60 9.25 -5.28 5.27
C LEU A 60 8.27 -5.69 6.37
N ASN A 61 7.85 -4.78 7.26
CA ASN A 61 6.84 -5.03 8.29
C ASN A 61 5.52 -5.49 7.68
N ARG A 62 5.03 -4.79 6.65
CA ARG A 62 3.77 -5.12 5.97
C ARG A 62 3.79 -6.55 5.43
N ASN A 63 4.82 -6.87 4.65
CA ASN A 63 4.95 -8.18 4.01
C ASN A 63 5.29 -9.31 5.01
N ALA A 64 6.06 -9.01 6.07
CA ALA A 64 6.32 -9.95 7.15
C ALA A 64 5.03 -10.35 7.85
N TYR A 65 4.13 -9.40 8.17
CA TYR A 65 2.86 -9.72 8.82
C TYR A 65 1.94 -10.60 7.97
N ILE A 66 1.95 -10.41 6.64
CA ILE A 66 1.25 -11.31 5.72
C ILE A 66 1.83 -12.72 5.81
N MET A 67 3.15 -12.88 5.75
CA MET A 67 3.79 -14.19 5.90
C MET A 67 3.61 -14.83 7.29
N ILE A 68 3.53 -14.03 8.35
CA ILE A 68 3.18 -14.51 9.69
C ILE A 68 1.72 -15.01 9.71
N ALA A 69 0.80 -14.35 8.99
CA ALA A 69 -0.58 -14.81 8.87
C ALA A 69 -0.70 -16.13 8.09
N ILE A 70 0.14 -16.34 7.07
CA ILE A 70 0.16 -17.59 6.29
C ILE A 70 0.80 -18.75 7.08
N TYR A 71 1.98 -18.52 7.67
CA TYR A 71 2.81 -19.60 8.25
C TYR A 71 2.86 -19.67 9.78
N GLY A 72 2.40 -18.63 10.48
CA GLY A 72 2.49 -18.56 11.94
C GLY A 72 3.92 -18.53 12.50
N THR A 73 4.91 -18.18 11.67
CA THR A 73 6.34 -18.11 12.04
C THR A 73 6.70 -16.78 12.72
N ASN A 74 7.93 -16.68 13.25
CA ASN A 74 8.41 -15.46 13.92
C ASN A 74 8.72 -14.35 12.91
N PHE A 75 8.60 -13.08 13.33
CA PHE A 75 8.81 -11.90 12.49
C PHE A 75 10.03 -11.95 11.57
N CYS A 76 11.24 -12.22 12.10
CA CYS A 76 12.46 -12.20 11.29
C CYS A 76 12.46 -13.27 10.18
N THR A 77 11.95 -14.46 10.48
CA THR A 77 11.84 -15.56 9.52
C THR A 77 10.83 -15.21 8.43
N SER A 78 9.65 -14.71 8.83
CA SER A 78 8.60 -14.33 7.89
C SER A 78 9.00 -13.14 7.02
N ALA A 79 9.68 -12.15 7.60
CA ALA A 79 10.24 -11.01 6.88
C ALA A 79 11.25 -11.44 5.81
N ARG A 80 12.17 -12.35 6.17
CA ARG A 80 13.14 -12.91 5.24
C ARG A 80 12.43 -13.62 4.09
N ASN A 81 11.51 -14.53 4.40
CA ASN A 81 10.81 -15.30 3.37
C ASN A 81 9.98 -14.39 2.46
N ALA A 82 9.23 -13.44 3.03
CA ALA A 82 8.45 -12.48 2.25
C ALA A 82 9.34 -11.66 1.31
N PHE A 83 10.48 -11.16 1.81
CA PHE A 83 11.41 -10.38 1.00
C PHE A 83 11.99 -11.19 -0.17
N PHE A 84 12.43 -12.43 0.08
CA PHE A 84 12.97 -13.28 -0.98
C PHE A 84 11.90 -13.64 -2.03
N LEU A 85 10.69 -13.99 -1.60
CA LEU A 85 9.56 -14.30 -2.48
C LEU A 85 9.22 -13.10 -3.40
N LEU A 86 9.14 -11.90 -2.82
CA LEU A 86 8.85 -10.67 -3.55
C LEU A 86 9.99 -10.27 -4.48
N MET A 87 11.25 -10.45 -4.08
CA MET A 87 12.41 -10.15 -4.94
C MET A 87 12.47 -11.07 -6.16
N ARG A 88 12.11 -12.35 -6.00
CA ARG A 88 12.01 -13.29 -7.14
C ARG A 88 10.91 -12.91 -8.12
N ASN A 89 9.87 -12.21 -7.66
CA ASN A 89 8.73 -11.78 -8.45
C ASN A 89 8.66 -10.25 -8.62
N ILE A 90 9.79 -9.54 -8.52
CA ILE A 90 9.83 -8.07 -8.41
C ILE A 90 9.13 -7.34 -9.55
N ILE A 91 9.20 -7.87 -10.77
CA ILE A 91 8.52 -7.28 -11.95
C ILE A 91 7.01 -7.29 -11.74
N ARG A 92 6.46 -8.42 -11.26
CA ARG A 92 5.02 -8.56 -11.00
C ARG A 92 4.59 -7.67 -9.84
N VAL A 93 5.41 -7.58 -8.78
CA VAL A 93 5.19 -6.65 -7.67
C VAL A 93 5.09 -5.21 -8.18
N ALA A 94 6.06 -4.77 -8.99
CA ALA A 94 6.11 -3.41 -9.50
C ALA A 94 4.91 -3.08 -10.40
N VAL A 95 4.49 -4.00 -11.27
CA VAL A 95 3.30 -3.81 -12.11
C VAL A 95 2.04 -3.71 -11.25
N LEU A 96 1.86 -4.63 -10.30
CA LEU A 96 0.71 -4.64 -9.41
C LEU A 96 0.60 -3.35 -8.61
N ASP A 97 1.70 -2.91 -8.02
CA ASP A 97 1.79 -1.69 -7.21
C ASP A 97 1.34 -0.47 -8.03
N LYS A 98 1.85 -0.31 -9.26
CA LYS A 98 1.46 0.80 -10.14
C LYS A 98 0.01 0.75 -10.59
N VAL A 99 -0.51 -0.43 -10.93
CA VAL A 99 -1.91 -0.59 -11.34
C VAL A 99 -2.82 -0.29 -10.15
N THR A 100 -2.49 -0.81 -8.98
CA THR A 100 -3.28 -0.66 -7.76
C THR A 100 -3.29 0.79 -7.28
N ASP A 101 -2.15 1.47 -7.32
CA ASP A 101 -2.04 2.91 -7.03
C ASP A 101 -2.92 3.75 -7.96
N PHE A 102 -2.90 3.46 -9.27
CA PHE A 102 -3.74 4.15 -10.23
C PHE A 102 -5.23 3.92 -9.97
N LEU A 103 -5.64 2.67 -9.72
CA LEU A 103 -7.03 2.31 -9.44
C LEU A 103 -7.53 2.97 -8.15
N PHE A 104 -6.72 2.99 -7.09
CA PHE A 104 -7.08 3.65 -5.83
C PHE A 104 -7.11 5.17 -5.96
N PHE A 105 -6.22 5.76 -6.76
CA PHE A 105 -6.28 7.18 -7.06
C PHE A 105 -7.58 7.54 -7.77
N LEU A 106 -7.93 6.82 -8.83
CA LEU A 106 -9.16 7.03 -9.59
C LEU A 106 -10.40 6.81 -8.70
N GLY A 107 -10.41 5.75 -7.90
CA GLY A 107 -11.49 5.46 -6.96
C GLY A 107 -11.69 6.57 -5.92
N LYS A 108 -10.61 7.09 -5.32
CA LYS A 108 -10.68 8.24 -4.39
C LYS A 108 -11.23 9.48 -5.08
N LEU A 109 -10.76 9.78 -6.29
CA LEU A 109 -11.21 10.94 -7.06
C LEU A 109 -12.70 10.84 -7.37
N LEU A 110 -13.18 9.67 -7.81
CA LEU A 110 -14.60 9.44 -8.10
C LEU A 110 -15.48 9.57 -6.85
N ILE A 111 -15.08 9.00 -5.72
CA ILE A 111 -15.84 9.10 -4.46
C ILE A 111 -15.91 10.56 -3.98
N VAL A 112 -14.75 11.22 -3.87
CA VAL A 112 -14.70 12.61 -3.37
C VAL A 112 -15.39 13.57 -4.33
N GLY A 113 -15.22 13.38 -5.64
CA GLY A 113 -15.85 14.18 -6.68
C GLY A 113 -17.38 14.02 -6.67
N SER A 114 -17.88 12.79 -6.66
CA SER A 114 -19.34 12.54 -6.62
C SER A 114 -19.98 13.07 -5.34
N VAL A 115 -19.39 12.82 -4.18
CA VAL A 115 -19.89 13.33 -2.90
C VAL A 115 -19.80 14.86 -2.84
N GLY A 116 -18.74 15.47 -3.36
CA GLY A 116 -18.59 16.92 -3.45
C GLY A 116 -19.64 17.58 -4.36
N ILE A 117 -19.92 16.99 -5.52
CA ILE A 117 -20.97 17.46 -6.44
C ILE A 117 -22.34 17.36 -5.77
N LEU A 118 -22.65 16.23 -5.12
CA LEU A 118 -23.91 16.03 -4.40
C LEU A 118 -24.06 17.05 -3.25
N ALA A 119 -22.99 17.29 -2.49
CA ALA A 119 -22.98 18.29 -1.43
C ALA A 119 -23.23 19.70 -1.99
N PHE A 120 -22.60 20.06 -3.12
CA PHE A 120 -22.83 21.34 -3.77
C PHE A 120 -24.29 21.54 -4.19
N PHE A 121 -24.90 20.55 -4.84
CA PHE A 121 -26.31 20.62 -5.24
C PHE A 121 -27.26 20.69 -4.04
N PHE A 122 -26.94 19.96 -2.97
CA PHE A 122 -27.73 19.95 -1.73
C PHE A 122 -27.70 21.31 -1.02
N PHE A 123 -26.52 21.90 -0.80
CA PHE A 123 -26.36 23.16 -0.08
C PHE A 123 -26.69 24.42 -0.91
N THR A 124 -26.83 24.28 -2.24
CA THR A 124 -27.25 25.39 -3.14
C THR A 124 -28.76 25.35 -3.43
N HIS A 125 -29.55 24.52 -2.72
CA HIS A 125 -31.00 24.36 -2.88
C HIS A 125 -31.45 24.08 -4.34
N ARG A 126 -30.58 23.50 -5.16
CA ARG A 126 -30.89 23.19 -6.57
C ARG A 126 -31.78 21.95 -6.71
N ILE A 127 -32.02 21.22 -5.63
CA ILE A 127 -32.86 20.02 -5.57
C ILE A 127 -34.17 20.38 -4.84
N LYS A 128 -35.29 20.40 -5.58
CA LYS A 128 -36.63 20.73 -5.05
C LYS A 128 -37.11 19.83 -3.90
N LEU A 129 -36.51 18.65 -3.75
CA LEU A 129 -36.88 17.63 -2.75
C LEU A 129 -36.37 17.94 -1.33
N VAL A 130 -35.42 18.86 -1.17
CA VAL A 130 -34.78 19.20 0.13
C VAL A 130 -34.87 20.70 0.44
N GLN A 131 -35.66 21.43 -0.34
CA GLN A 131 -35.76 22.88 -0.25
C GLN A 131 -36.31 23.35 1.11
N ASP A 132 -37.17 22.54 1.74
CA ASP A 132 -37.78 22.83 3.05
C ASP A 132 -36.97 22.31 4.25
N THR A 133 -35.91 21.53 4.02
CA THR A 133 -35.10 20.90 5.09
C THR A 133 -33.73 21.56 5.28
N ALA A 134 -33.24 22.29 4.26
CA ALA A 134 -31.93 22.91 4.32
C ALA A 134 -32.01 24.35 4.87
N PRO A 135 -31.38 24.66 6.03
CA PRO A 135 -31.36 25.99 6.61
C PRO A 135 -30.62 26.98 5.71
N SER A 136 -31.00 28.26 5.75
CA SER A 136 -30.30 29.33 5.04
C SER A 136 -28.90 29.54 5.65
N LEU A 137 -27.88 28.98 5.00
CA LEU A 137 -26.49 29.11 5.41
C LEU A 137 -25.86 30.35 4.78
N ASN A 138 -25.44 31.32 5.59
CA ASN A 138 -24.65 32.48 5.15
C ASN A 138 -23.29 32.06 4.53
N TYR A 139 -22.75 30.90 4.90
CA TYR A 139 -21.47 30.36 4.41
C TYR A 139 -21.61 28.90 3.97
N TYR A 140 -22.32 28.65 2.86
CA TYR A 140 -22.53 27.30 2.30
C TYR A 140 -21.23 26.57 1.89
N TRP A 141 -20.12 27.28 1.66
CA TRP A 141 -18.82 26.70 1.33
C TRP A 141 -18.18 25.88 2.47
N VAL A 142 -18.40 26.27 3.73
CA VAL A 142 -17.80 25.61 4.90
C VAL A 142 -18.30 24.16 5.05
N PRO A 143 -19.63 23.87 5.05
CA PRO A 143 -20.11 22.50 5.12
C PRO A 143 -19.73 21.67 3.88
N ILE A 144 -19.70 22.27 2.69
CA ILE A 144 -19.23 21.58 1.47
C ILE A 144 -17.77 21.13 1.62
N LEU A 145 -16.88 22.04 2.04
CA LEU A 145 -15.48 21.72 2.26
C LEU A 145 -15.32 20.61 3.32
N THR A 146 -16.10 20.68 4.40
CA THR A 146 -16.10 19.68 5.46
C THR A 146 -16.48 18.30 4.92
N VAL A 147 -17.51 18.22 4.09
CA VAL A 147 -17.95 16.96 3.45
C VAL A 147 -16.91 16.42 2.47
N ILE A 148 -16.26 17.28 1.69
CA ILE A 148 -15.19 16.89 0.77
C ILE A 148 -13.99 16.32 1.55
N VAL A 149 -13.55 17.02 2.61
CA VAL A 149 -12.43 16.54 3.45
C VAL A 149 -12.80 15.24 4.17
N GLY A 150 -14.00 15.17 4.74
CA GLY A 150 -14.49 13.96 5.41
C GLY A 150 -14.57 12.76 4.47
N SER A 151 -15.13 12.94 3.27
CA SER A 151 -15.21 11.87 2.26
C SER A 151 -13.83 11.41 1.80
N TYR A 152 -12.86 12.32 1.65
CA TYR A 152 -11.48 11.96 1.33
C TYR A 152 -10.83 11.10 2.43
N LEU A 153 -10.98 11.49 3.70
CA LEU A 153 -10.41 10.73 4.82
C LEU A 153 -11.01 9.32 4.91
N ILE A 154 -12.32 9.21 4.74
CA ILE A 154 -13.03 7.93 4.73
C ILE A 154 -12.55 7.08 3.54
N ALA A 155 -12.56 7.62 2.33
CA ALA A 155 -12.09 6.92 1.14
C ALA A 155 -10.63 6.45 1.30
N HIS A 156 -9.75 7.32 1.81
CA HIS A 156 -8.36 6.97 2.09
C HIS A 156 -8.24 5.80 3.07
N GLY A 157 -9.01 5.81 4.16
CA GLY A 157 -9.04 4.72 5.14
C GLY A 157 -9.47 3.39 4.53
N PHE A 158 -10.58 3.37 3.78
CA PHE A 158 -11.07 2.17 3.11
C PHE A 158 -10.06 1.63 2.09
N PHE A 159 -9.55 2.48 1.20
CA PHE A 159 -8.58 2.05 0.19
C PHE A 159 -7.27 1.56 0.79
N SER A 160 -6.87 2.04 1.99
CA SER A 160 -5.72 1.49 2.71
C SER A 160 -5.91 0.02 3.08
N VAL A 161 -7.13 -0.37 3.48
CA VAL A 161 -7.45 -1.77 3.80
C VAL A 161 -7.50 -2.61 2.52
N TYR A 162 -8.13 -2.10 1.46
CA TYR A 162 -8.11 -2.76 0.15
C TYR A 162 -6.68 -3.02 -0.35
N GLY A 163 -5.77 -2.06 -0.19
CA GLY A 163 -4.37 -2.25 -0.51
C GLY A 163 -3.75 -3.42 0.26
N MET A 164 -3.99 -3.54 1.58
CA MET A 164 -3.51 -4.69 2.35
C MET A 164 -4.04 -6.02 1.82
N CYS A 165 -5.31 -6.07 1.40
CA CYS A 165 -5.89 -7.26 0.79
C CYS A 165 -5.22 -7.61 -0.54
N VAL A 166 -4.97 -6.62 -1.41
CA VAL A 166 -4.29 -6.84 -2.69
C VAL A 166 -2.88 -7.40 -2.49
N ASP A 167 -2.08 -6.81 -1.60
CA ASP A 167 -0.76 -7.33 -1.24
C ASP A 167 -0.83 -8.76 -0.70
N THR A 168 -1.83 -9.05 0.15
CA THR A 168 -2.02 -10.38 0.75
C THR A 168 -2.32 -11.42 -0.32
N LEU A 169 -3.30 -11.14 -1.19
CA LEU A 169 -3.67 -12.03 -2.28
C LEU A 169 -2.51 -12.25 -3.24
N PHE A 170 -1.77 -11.19 -3.57
CA PHE A 170 -0.61 -11.29 -4.44
C PHE A 170 0.50 -12.13 -3.82
N LEU A 171 0.79 -11.93 -2.53
CA LEU A 171 1.82 -12.69 -1.84
C LEU A 171 1.43 -14.17 -1.70
N CYS A 172 0.16 -14.46 -1.39
CA CYS A 172 -0.39 -15.82 -1.43
C CYS A 172 -0.25 -16.44 -2.82
N PHE A 173 -0.51 -15.67 -3.87
CA PHE A 173 -0.36 -16.11 -5.26
C PHE A 173 1.10 -16.42 -5.62
N CYS A 174 2.05 -15.55 -5.25
CA CYS A 174 3.47 -15.81 -5.47
C CYS A 174 3.93 -17.07 -4.73
N GLU A 175 3.45 -17.27 -3.50
CA GLU A 175 3.76 -18.46 -2.70
C GLU A 175 3.16 -19.73 -3.31
N ASP A 176 1.92 -19.67 -3.81
CA ASP A 176 1.27 -20.77 -4.53
C ASP A 176 2.07 -21.19 -5.76
N LEU A 177 2.53 -20.21 -6.54
CA LEU A 177 3.40 -20.45 -7.70
C LEU A 177 4.77 -21.03 -7.37
N GLU A 178 5.32 -20.73 -6.19
CA GLU A 178 6.64 -21.24 -5.80
C GLU A 178 6.55 -22.67 -5.26
N ARG A 179 5.41 -23.06 -4.67
CA ARG A 179 5.23 -24.36 -4.03
C ARG A 179 4.56 -25.40 -4.90
N ASN A 180 3.65 -24.96 -5.77
CA ASN A 180 2.85 -25.83 -6.61
C ASN A 180 3.33 -25.74 -8.05
N ASP A 181 3.32 -26.86 -8.75
CA ASP A 181 3.76 -26.97 -10.15
C ASP A 181 2.58 -27.20 -11.11
N GLY A 182 1.36 -27.35 -10.57
CA GLY A 182 0.16 -27.63 -11.34
C GLY A 182 -0.04 -29.12 -11.65
N SER A 183 0.81 -30.01 -11.11
CA SER A 183 0.62 -31.45 -11.20
C SER A 183 -0.60 -31.91 -10.39
N PRO A 184 -1.15 -33.12 -10.65
CA PRO A 184 -2.23 -33.69 -9.84
C PRO A 184 -1.84 -33.85 -8.35
N GLU A 185 -0.54 -33.98 -8.06
CA GLU A 185 0.00 -34.12 -6.71
C GLU A 185 0.17 -32.75 -6.01
N ARG A 186 0.40 -31.67 -6.78
CA ARG A 186 0.56 -30.30 -6.30
C ARG A 186 -0.16 -29.30 -7.22
N PRO A 187 -1.50 -29.31 -7.22
CA PRO A 187 -2.28 -28.40 -8.06
C PRO A 187 -2.14 -26.96 -7.57
N TYR A 188 -2.31 -25.99 -8.47
CA TYR A 188 -2.44 -24.59 -8.07
C TYR A 188 -3.76 -24.37 -7.32
N TYR A 189 -3.70 -23.60 -6.24
CA TYR A 189 -4.87 -23.24 -5.43
C TYR A 189 -5.44 -21.86 -5.76
N MET A 190 -4.77 -21.09 -6.62
CA MET A 190 -5.28 -19.82 -7.15
C MET A 190 -6.59 -19.98 -7.94
N SER A 191 -7.36 -18.89 -8.06
CA SER A 191 -8.62 -18.93 -8.80
C SER A 191 -8.42 -19.24 -10.29
N PRO A 192 -9.41 -19.87 -10.96
CA PRO A 192 -9.29 -20.20 -12.38
C PRO A 192 -9.09 -18.98 -13.27
N GLU A 193 -9.75 -17.85 -12.97
CA GLU A 193 -9.59 -16.63 -13.77
C GLU A 193 -8.18 -16.07 -13.63
N LEU A 194 -7.61 -16.09 -12.42
CA LEU A 194 -6.26 -15.61 -12.15
C LEU A 194 -5.20 -16.51 -12.80
N SER A 195 -5.42 -17.84 -12.72
CA SER A 195 -4.60 -18.84 -13.40
C SER A 195 -4.60 -18.62 -14.91
N GLU A 196 -5.77 -18.41 -15.52
CA GLU A 196 -5.86 -18.20 -16.97
C GLU A 196 -5.19 -16.89 -17.40
N ILE A 197 -5.39 -15.78 -16.69
CA ILE A 197 -4.80 -14.49 -17.05
C ILE A 197 -3.27 -14.52 -16.97
N LEU A 198 -2.70 -15.25 -16.01
CA LEU A 198 -1.26 -15.20 -15.70
C LEU A 198 -0.44 -16.38 -16.23
N LEU A 199 -0.98 -17.60 -16.30
CA LEU A 199 -0.28 -18.75 -16.90
C LEU A 199 -0.37 -18.78 -18.43
N LYS A 200 -1.43 -18.22 -19.02
CA LYS A 200 -1.54 -18.13 -20.49
C LYS A 200 -0.44 -17.25 -21.10
N GLY A 201 0.09 -16.28 -20.34
CA GLY A 201 1.30 -15.52 -20.69
C GLY A 201 2.62 -16.28 -20.55
N HIS A 202 2.65 -17.45 -19.89
CA HIS A 202 3.85 -18.32 -19.76
C HIS A 202 3.85 -19.50 -20.74
N LEU A 203 2.71 -19.83 -21.38
CA LEU A 203 2.60 -20.93 -22.35
C LEU A 203 2.83 -20.49 -23.81
N GLU A 204 2.96 -19.18 -24.07
CA GLU A 204 3.25 -18.59 -25.39
C GLU A 204 4.74 -18.51 -25.82
N PRO A 205 5.77 -19.09 -25.14
CA PRO A 205 7.10 -19.23 -25.76
C PRO A 205 7.44 -20.63 -26.28
N SER A 206 6.54 -21.64 -26.22
CA SER A 206 6.93 -23.03 -26.55
C SER A 206 6.15 -23.71 -27.69
N LYS A 207 5.23 -23.04 -28.39
CA LYS A 207 4.47 -23.67 -29.49
C LYS A 207 5.01 -23.41 -30.90
N SER A 208 6.20 -22.82 -31.05
CA SER A 208 6.83 -22.58 -32.35
C SER A 208 8.05 -23.45 -32.67
N ALA A 209 8.39 -24.45 -31.84
CA ALA A 209 9.63 -25.22 -32.01
C ALA A 209 9.45 -26.74 -32.26
N ASP A 210 8.24 -27.25 -32.45
CA ASP A 210 8.05 -28.70 -32.68
C ASP A 210 7.05 -29.01 -33.82
N SER A 211 7.24 -28.33 -34.95
CA SER A 211 6.53 -28.64 -36.20
C SER A 211 7.46 -28.43 -37.39
N GLN A 212 8.64 -29.05 -37.35
CA GLN A 212 9.49 -29.36 -38.50
C GLN A 212 10.56 -30.36 -38.06
N GLY A 213 10.25 -31.64 -38.24
CA GLY A 213 11.13 -32.80 -37.97
C GLY A 213 10.42 -34.08 -38.34
#